data_AF-A0A1H5K1Q9-F1
#
_entry.id   AF-A0A1H5K1Q9-F1
#
_cell.length_a   1.000
_cell.length_b   1.000
_cell.length_c   1.000
_cell.angle_alpha   90.00
_cell.angle_beta   90.00
_cell.angle_gamma   90.00
#
_symmetry.space_group_name_H-M   'P 1'
#
loop_
_entity.id
_entity.type
_entity.pdbx_description
1 polymer ?
#
loop_
_entity_poly.entity_id
_entity_poly.type
_entity_poly.pdbx_seq_one_letter_code
_entity_poly.pdbx_strand_id
1 'polypeptide(L)'
;MTAAPDHLALPARRRRHARLISTLTTLIGGCADAAGDVYGPIAAAPPEQSGVPVSLEKSLQLSLSAPLLLDQAVQQDAARWPSAVLHEQATARRTFAARCALASAEQALHGTEQDQRSTPGTVPPPTVPQSAALDLAELGEAVLTHWAADREEAVALVERAVAGGEYTAHEILDEATDVAVLAGVLALHDMRGQTDPSAAAECCLLAARHYALAISLASADLDDIR
;
A
#
# COMPACT_ATOMS: atom_id res chain seq x y z
N MET A 1 40.66 -22.55 12.81
CA MET A 1 39.57 -22.65 11.83
C MET A 1 38.60 -21.52 12.11
N THR A 2 38.84 -20.38 11.46
CA THR A 2 38.00 -19.18 11.53
C THR A 2 36.80 -19.38 10.62
N ALA A 3 35.60 -19.42 11.19
CA ALA A 3 34.36 -19.38 10.42
C ALA A 3 34.37 -18.09 9.58
N ALA A 4 34.22 -18.25 8.26
CA ALA A 4 33.90 -17.12 7.40
C ALA A 4 32.55 -16.55 7.90
N PRO A 5 32.40 -15.22 8.02
CA PRO A 5 31.12 -14.63 8.35
C PRO A 5 30.17 -14.96 7.21
N ASP A 6 29.15 -15.75 7.52
CA ASP A 6 28.08 -16.08 6.59
C ASP A 6 27.47 -14.77 6.08
N HIS A 7 27.23 -14.71 4.77
CA HIS A 7 26.68 -13.57 4.07
C HIS A 7 25.47 -12.99 4.82
N LEU A 8 25.53 -11.68 5.12
CA LEU A 8 24.43 -10.79 5.54
C LEU A 8 23.02 -11.43 5.43
N ALA A 9 22.57 -12.13 6.47
CA ALA A 9 21.20 -12.60 6.54
C ALA A 9 20.30 -11.37 6.76
N LEU A 10 19.85 -10.76 5.66
CA LEU A 10 18.84 -9.70 5.69
C LEU A 10 17.62 -10.22 6.47
N PRO A 11 16.99 -9.40 7.31
CA PRO A 11 15.81 -9.84 8.04
C PRO A 11 14.70 -10.20 7.05
N ALA A 12 13.96 -11.28 7.34
CA ALA A 12 12.72 -11.59 6.63
C ALA A 12 11.81 -10.35 6.59
N ARG A 13 11.05 -10.18 5.50
CA ARG A 13 10.28 -8.96 5.23
C ARG A 13 9.29 -8.66 6.35
N ARG A 14 8.63 -9.68 6.91
CA ARG A 14 7.77 -9.52 8.09
C ARG A 14 8.49 -8.88 9.28
N ARG A 15 9.76 -9.24 9.50
CA ARG A 15 10.56 -8.71 10.62
C ARG A 15 11.05 -7.28 10.33
N ARG A 16 11.20 -6.93 9.06
CA ARG A 16 11.50 -5.56 8.60
C ARG A 16 10.32 -4.63 8.88
N HIS A 17 9.08 -5.07 8.60
CA HIS A 17 7.85 -4.27 8.73
C HIS A 17 7.12 -4.43 10.08
N ALA A 18 7.82 -4.87 11.13
CA ALA A 18 7.17 -5.27 12.38
C ALA A 18 6.44 -4.11 13.08
N ARG A 19 6.98 -2.88 13.03
CA ARG A 19 6.30 -1.72 13.63
C ARG A 19 5.17 -1.24 12.74
N LEU A 20 5.35 -1.24 11.42
CA LEU A 20 4.25 -0.94 10.49
C LEU A 20 3.06 -1.88 10.74
N ILE A 21 3.29 -3.19 10.81
CA ILE A 21 2.26 -4.20 11.09
C ILE A 21 1.60 -3.95 12.46
N SER A 22 2.40 -3.63 13.49
CA SER A 22 1.88 -3.31 14.82
C SER A 22 1.00 -2.06 14.80
N THR A 23 1.41 -1.00 14.10
CA THR A 23 0.64 0.25 13.98
C THR A 23 -0.65 0.02 13.21
N LEU A 24 -0.61 -0.70 12.09
CA LEU A 24 -1.80 -1.06 11.32
C LEU A 24 -2.79 -1.87 12.17
N THR A 25 -2.31 -2.80 12.99
CA THR A 25 -3.16 -3.59 13.89
C THR A 25 -3.86 -2.69 14.92
N THR A 26 -3.15 -1.73 15.50
CA THR A 26 -3.72 -0.73 16.40
C THR A 26 -4.77 0.14 15.69
N LEU A 27 -4.49 0.57 14.46
CA LEU A 27 -5.42 1.38 13.67
C LEU A 27 -6.71 0.60 13.31
N ILE A 28 -6.61 -0.69 13.02
CA ILE A 28 -7.78 -1.56 12.81
C ILE A 28 -8.66 -1.57 14.06
N GLY A 29 -8.06 -1.76 15.25
CA GLY A 29 -8.79 -1.70 16.52
C GLY A 29 -9.47 -0.35 16.74
N GLY A 30 -8.74 0.75 16.49
CA GLY A 30 -9.30 2.09 16.56
C GLY A 30 -10.49 2.30 15.61
N CYS A 31 -10.38 1.83 14.37
CA CYS A 31 -11.46 1.93 13.38
C CYS A 31 -12.70 1.15 13.82
N ALA A 32 -12.53 -0.05 14.38
CA ALA A 32 -13.62 -0.86 14.92
C ALA A 32 -14.29 -0.18 16.11
N ASP A 33 -13.51 0.37 17.04
CA ASP A 33 -14.02 1.12 18.19
C ASP A 33 -14.79 2.38 17.77
N ALA A 34 -14.29 3.10 16.76
CA ALA A 34 -14.94 4.29 16.22
C ALA A 34 -16.27 3.96 15.52
N ALA A 35 -16.32 2.87 14.75
CA ALA A 35 -17.58 2.39 14.18
C ALA A 35 -18.56 1.90 15.28
N GLY A 36 -18.02 1.29 16.35
CA GLY A 36 -18.80 0.89 17.53
C GLY A 36 -19.47 2.04 18.26
N ASP A 37 -18.82 3.21 18.33
CA ASP A 37 -19.41 4.43 18.93
C ASP A 37 -20.61 4.97 18.14
N VAL A 38 -20.76 4.58 16.87
CA VAL A 38 -21.93 4.92 16.03
C VAL A 38 -22.97 3.81 16.09
N TYR A 39 -22.59 2.58 15.75
CA TYR A 39 -23.56 1.48 15.64
C TYR A 39 -24.04 0.96 16.98
N GLY A 40 -23.25 1.08 18.05
CA GLY A 40 -23.62 0.66 19.40
C GLY A 40 -24.86 1.37 19.92
N PRO A 41 -24.88 2.72 19.98
CA PRO A 41 -26.06 3.48 20.35
C PRO A 41 -27.27 3.21 19.43
N ILE A 42 -27.05 3.11 18.12
CA ILE A 42 -28.12 2.83 17.14
C ILE A 42 -28.76 1.46 17.43
N ALA A 43 -27.95 0.44 17.67
CA ALA A 43 -28.44 -0.91 17.97
C ALA A 43 -29.16 -0.99 19.33
N ALA A 44 -28.80 -0.13 20.28
CA ALA A 44 -29.43 -0.09 21.61
C ALA A 44 -30.73 0.74 21.66
N ALA A 45 -30.99 1.56 20.65
CA ALA A 45 -32.15 2.44 20.62
C ALA A 45 -33.46 1.66 20.33
N PRO A 46 -34.59 2.01 20.98
CA PRO A 46 -35.90 1.49 20.61
C PRO A 46 -36.28 1.84 19.16
N PRO A 47 -37.02 0.97 18.45
CA PRO A 47 -37.34 1.17 17.04
C PRO A 47 -38.21 2.40 16.76
N GLU A 48 -38.92 2.93 17.77
CA GLU A 48 -39.75 4.13 17.65
C GLU A 48 -38.95 5.43 17.82
N GLN A 49 -37.67 5.36 18.21
CA GLN A 49 -36.86 6.55 18.47
C GLN A 49 -36.35 7.16 17.15
N SER A 50 -36.86 8.35 16.83
CA SER A 50 -36.57 9.05 15.56
C SER A 50 -35.15 9.65 15.45
N GLY A 51 -34.33 9.62 16.51
CA GLY A 51 -32.97 10.15 16.49
C GLY A 51 -32.12 9.59 17.62
N VAL A 52 -30.94 9.07 17.28
CA VAL A 52 -30.00 8.46 18.21
C VAL A 52 -28.74 9.33 18.25
N PRO A 53 -28.37 9.89 19.43
CA PRO A 53 -27.12 10.62 19.55
C PRO A 53 -25.94 9.65 19.43
N VAL A 54 -25.02 9.97 18.53
CA VAL A 54 -23.79 9.18 18.28
C VAL A 54 -22.58 10.12 18.29
N SER A 55 -21.39 9.58 18.56
CA SER A 55 -20.13 10.34 18.56
C SER A 55 -19.26 9.95 17.38
N LEU A 56 -18.66 10.94 16.71
CA LEU A 56 -17.66 10.77 15.65
C LEU A 56 -16.25 11.20 16.10
N GLU A 57 -16.06 11.48 17.39
CA GLU A 57 -14.81 12.02 17.92
C GLU A 57 -13.62 11.08 17.65
N LYS A 58 -13.78 9.77 17.90
CA LYS A 58 -12.74 8.78 17.61
C LYS A 58 -12.41 8.70 16.13
N SER A 59 -13.42 8.73 15.26
CA SER A 59 -13.23 8.75 13.80
C SER A 59 -12.39 9.95 13.37
N LEU A 60 -12.71 11.14 13.89
CA LEU A 60 -11.97 12.37 13.62
C LEU A 60 -10.53 12.28 14.12
N GLN A 61 -10.32 11.81 15.35
CA GLN A 61 -8.99 11.64 15.92
C GLN A 61 -8.14 10.65 15.10
N LEU A 62 -8.72 9.53 14.68
CA LEU A 62 -8.03 8.54 13.82
C LEU A 62 -7.65 9.15 12.48
N SER A 63 -8.57 9.85 11.82
CA SER A 63 -8.29 10.48 10.53
C SER A 63 -7.11 11.47 10.59
N LEU A 64 -6.92 12.14 11.74
CA LEU A 64 -5.85 13.13 11.94
C LEU A 64 -4.52 12.48 12.31
N SER A 65 -4.56 11.38 13.05
CA SER A 65 -3.36 10.75 13.64
C SER A 65 -2.80 9.60 12.79
N ALA A 66 -3.64 8.85 12.06
CA ALA A 66 -3.23 7.65 11.34
C ALA A 66 -2.04 7.89 10.37
N PRO A 67 -2.02 8.93 9.51
CA PRO A 67 -0.90 9.15 8.60
C PRO A 67 0.43 9.35 9.33
N LEU A 68 0.42 10.09 10.44
CA LEU A 68 1.62 10.37 11.24
C LEU A 68 2.14 9.13 11.94
N LEU A 69 1.23 8.31 12.48
CA LEU A 69 1.61 7.04 13.14
C LEU A 69 2.21 6.05 12.15
N LEU A 70 1.69 5.99 10.92
CA LEU A 70 2.18 5.14 9.85
C LEU A 70 3.57 5.59 9.38
N ASP A 71 3.76 6.88 9.10
CA ASP A 71 5.07 7.44 8.73
C ASP A 71 6.12 7.19 9.82
N GLN A 72 5.75 7.43 11.08
CA GLN A 72 6.63 7.15 12.22
C GLN A 72 7.02 5.66 12.30
N ALA A 73 6.07 4.75 12.05
CA ALA A 73 6.33 3.31 12.08
C ALA A 73 7.34 2.89 11.01
N VAL A 74 7.17 3.37 9.78
CA VAL A 74 8.08 3.13 8.65
C VAL A 74 9.48 3.67 8.96
N GLN A 75 9.59 4.90 9.47
CA GLN A 75 10.88 5.49 9.84
C GLN A 75 11.60 4.69 10.94
N GLN A 76 10.86 4.22 11.95
CA GLN A 76 11.43 3.42 13.03
C GLN A 76 11.88 2.03 12.56
N ASP A 77 11.14 1.40 11.63
CA ASP A 77 11.53 0.13 11.03
C ASP A 77 12.78 0.31 10.14
N ALA A 78 12.84 1.38 9.33
CA ALA A 78 14.02 1.72 8.53
C ALA A 78 15.27 1.99 9.40
N ALA A 79 15.12 2.75 10.48
CA ALA A 79 16.20 3.06 11.42
C ALA A 79 16.74 1.83 12.15
N ARG A 80 15.91 0.79 12.31
CA ARG A 80 16.31 -0.48 12.94
C ARG A 80 17.18 -1.33 12.02
N TRP A 81 16.98 -1.25 10.71
CA TRP A 81 17.61 -2.13 9.71
C TRP A 81 18.39 -1.35 8.63
N PRO A 82 19.36 -0.49 8.99
CA PRO A 82 20.02 0.41 8.03
C PRO A 82 20.73 -0.33 6.89
N SER A 83 21.33 -1.50 7.17
CA SER A 83 21.99 -2.30 6.12
C SER A 83 21.01 -2.91 5.12
N ALA A 84 19.80 -3.26 5.56
CA ALA A 84 18.75 -3.76 4.66
C ALA A 84 18.23 -2.64 3.77
N VAL A 85 17.97 -1.46 4.36
CA VAL A 85 17.56 -0.26 3.61
C VAL A 85 18.58 0.10 2.53
N LEU A 86 19.89 0.08 2.85
CA LEU A 86 20.93 0.36 1.85
C LEU A 86 20.95 -0.68 0.72
N HIS A 87 20.75 -1.96 1.05
CA HIS A 87 20.69 -3.03 0.06
C HIS A 87 19.48 -2.86 -0.88
N GLU A 88 18.30 -2.59 -0.31
CA GLU A 88 17.06 -2.35 -1.03
C GLU A 88 17.17 -1.13 -1.94
N GLN A 89 17.73 -0.03 -1.45
CA GLN A 89 17.98 1.17 -2.28
C GLN A 89 18.94 0.87 -3.45
N ALA A 90 19.97 0.06 -3.24
CA ALA A 90 20.87 -0.34 -4.31
C ALA A 90 20.15 -1.21 -5.35
N THR A 91 19.28 -2.12 -4.91
CA THR A 91 18.45 -2.95 -5.79
C THR A 91 17.43 -2.11 -6.55
N ALA A 92 16.67 -1.24 -5.86
CA ALA A 92 15.69 -0.34 -6.44
C ALA A 92 16.28 0.58 -7.52
N ARG A 93 17.52 1.06 -7.34
CA ARG A 93 18.21 1.84 -8.38
C ARG A 93 18.49 1.04 -9.65
N ARG A 94 18.80 -0.26 -9.51
CA ARG A 94 19.06 -1.14 -10.66
C ARG A 94 17.78 -1.48 -11.41
N THR A 95 16.74 -1.89 -10.69
CA THR A 95 15.42 -2.21 -11.27
C THR A 95 14.77 -0.98 -11.88
N PHE A 96 14.87 0.19 -11.25
CA PHE A 96 14.41 1.44 -11.83
C PHE A 96 15.12 1.80 -13.14
N ALA A 97 16.44 1.59 -13.22
CA ALA A 97 17.17 1.80 -14.48
C ALA A 97 16.72 0.82 -15.56
N ALA A 98 16.42 -0.43 -15.20
CA ALA A 98 15.87 -1.43 -16.12
C ALA A 98 14.46 -1.05 -16.62
N ARG A 99 13.56 -0.62 -15.72
CA ARG A 99 12.23 -0.09 -16.08
C ARG A 99 12.32 1.12 -17.01
N CYS A 100 13.25 2.05 -16.73
CA CYS A 100 13.50 3.18 -17.64
C CYS A 100 13.96 2.71 -19.03
N ALA A 101 14.81 1.67 -19.11
CA ALA A 101 15.25 1.13 -20.39
C ALA A 101 14.10 0.48 -21.17
N LEU A 102 13.21 -0.26 -20.48
CA LEU A 102 12.01 -0.83 -21.07
C LEU A 102 11.05 0.26 -21.59
N ALA A 103 10.70 1.24 -20.75
CA ALA A 103 9.85 2.35 -21.14
C ALA A 103 10.45 3.18 -22.30
N SER A 104 11.78 3.34 -22.35
CA SER A 104 12.45 3.97 -23.51
C SER A 104 12.27 3.16 -24.79
N ALA A 105 12.36 1.83 -24.72
CA ALA A 105 12.16 0.94 -25.85
C ALA A 105 10.70 0.96 -26.33
N GLU A 106 9.74 0.94 -25.41
CA GLU A 106 8.31 1.06 -25.72
C GLU A 106 7.98 2.40 -26.36
N GLN A 107 8.50 3.51 -25.83
CA GLN A 107 8.33 4.83 -26.44
C GLN A 107 8.93 4.90 -27.85
N ALA A 108 10.06 4.22 -28.10
CA ALA A 108 10.64 4.15 -29.45
C ALA A 108 9.76 3.37 -30.44
N LEU A 109 9.06 2.34 -29.97
CA LEU A 109 8.12 1.53 -30.77
C LEU A 109 6.80 2.26 -31.05
N HIS A 110 6.26 2.98 -30.06
CA HIS A 110 4.97 3.66 -30.15
C HIS A 110 5.09 5.10 -30.69
N GLY A 111 6.24 5.74 -30.51
CA GLY A 111 6.51 7.11 -30.98
C GLY A 111 6.43 7.26 -32.51
N THR A 112 6.63 6.19 -33.27
CA THR A 112 6.41 6.19 -34.72
C THR A 112 4.94 6.32 -35.13
N GLU A 113 3.98 6.03 -34.23
CA GLU A 113 2.54 6.08 -34.51
C GLU A 113 1.85 7.34 -33.95
N GLN A 114 2.39 7.92 -32.87
CA GLN A 114 1.76 9.03 -32.13
C GLN A 114 2.07 10.42 -32.69
N ASP A 115 3.23 10.60 -33.34
CA ASP A 115 3.66 11.88 -33.94
C ASP A 115 2.73 12.38 -35.07
N GLN A 116 1.86 11.51 -35.60
CA GLN A 116 0.89 11.86 -36.65
C GLN A 116 -0.46 12.37 -36.13
N ARG A 117 -0.73 12.35 -34.81
CA ARG A 117 -2.08 12.64 -34.26
C ARG A 117 -2.15 13.72 -33.18
N SER A 118 -1.06 14.40 -32.84
CA SER A 118 -1.06 15.39 -31.75
C SER A 118 -1.86 16.65 -32.12
N THR A 119 -3.02 16.83 -31.50
CA THR A 119 -3.81 18.06 -31.54
C THR A 119 -3.34 19.07 -30.49
N PRO A 120 -3.49 20.40 -30.73
CA PRO A 120 -3.14 21.41 -29.74
C PRO A 120 -4.07 21.32 -28.51
N GLY A 121 -3.50 21.13 -27.31
CA GLY A 121 -4.23 21.12 -26.02
C GLY A 121 -4.16 19.81 -25.23
N THR A 122 -3.48 18.79 -25.74
CA THR A 122 -3.32 17.50 -25.03
C THR A 122 -2.27 17.61 -23.91
N VAL A 123 -2.53 16.94 -22.78
CA VAL A 123 -1.54 16.78 -21.70
C VAL A 123 -0.29 16.09 -22.26
N PRO A 124 0.93 16.57 -21.95
CA PRO A 124 2.15 15.93 -22.43
C PRO A 124 2.21 14.46 -22.00
N PRO A 125 2.73 13.56 -22.85
CA PRO A 125 2.95 12.17 -22.44
C PRO A 125 3.94 12.11 -21.27
N PRO A 126 3.85 11.07 -20.42
CA PRO A 126 4.78 10.89 -19.31
C PRO A 126 6.21 10.74 -19.83
N THR A 127 7.16 11.34 -19.10
CA THR A 127 8.59 11.09 -19.32
C THR A 127 8.93 9.63 -18.98
N VAL A 128 10.02 9.09 -19.55
CA VAL A 128 10.48 7.72 -19.26
C VAL A 128 10.54 7.41 -17.74
N PRO A 129 11.14 8.26 -16.88
CA PRO A 129 11.11 8.03 -15.43
C PRO A 129 9.71 7.99 -14.82
N GLN A 130 8.77 8.79 -15.36
CA GLN A 130 7.38 8.81 -14.89
C GLN A 130 6.64 7.54 -15.32
N SER A 131 6.81 7.08 -16.57
CA SER A 131 6.27 5.79 -17.02
C SER A 131 6.79 4.64 -16.14
N ALA A 132 8.10 4.55 -15.94
CA ALA A 132 8.70 3.52 -15.10
C ALA A 132 8.23 3.51 -13.64
N ALA A 133 7.80 4.67 -13.11
CA ALA A 133 7.22 4.77 -11.78
C ALA A 133 5.71 4.41 -11.77
N LEU A 134 4.98 4.84 -12.80
CA LEU A 134 3.56 4.49 -12.98
C LEU A 134 3.39 2.98 -13.14
N ASP A 135 4.23 2.32 -13.95
CA ASP A 135 4.14 0.87 -14.16
C ASP A 135 4.30 0.09 -12.84
N LEU A 136 5.21 0.54 -11.96
CA LEU A 136 5.36 -0.07 -10.64
C LEU A 136 4.11 0.15 -9.77
N ALA A 137 3.58 1.37 -9.74
CA ALA A 137 2.38 1.70 -8.97
C ALA A 137 1.15 0.92 -9.47
N GLU A 138 0.96 0.85 -10.79
CA GLU A 138 -0.11 0.07 -11.43
C GLU A 138 0.03 -1.42 -11.12
N LEU A 139 1.25 -1.95 -11.15
CA LEU A 139 1.52 -3.34 -10.76
C LEU A 139 1.23 -3.59 -9.28
N GLY A 140 1.58 -2.65 -8.39
CA GLY A 140 1.25 -2.70 -6.97
C GLY A 140 -0.26 -2.70 -6.72
N GLU A 141 -1.01 -1.86 -7.42
CA GLU A 141 -2.47 -1.81 -7.38
C GLU A 141 -3.11 -3.11 -7.91
N ALA A 142 -2.60 -3.64 -9.02
CA ALA A 142 -3.05 -4.91 -9.58
C ALA A 142 -2.82 -6.06 -8.59
N VAL A 143 -1.62 -6.12 -7.98
CA VAL A 143 -1.31 -7.12 -6.95
C VAL A 143 -2.23 -6.97 -5.75
N LEU A 144 -2.47 -5.76 -5.24
CA LEU A 144 -3.42 -5.54 -4.14
C LEU A 144 -4.83 -6.05 -4.50
N THR A 145 -5.30 -5.74 -5.71
CA THR A 145 -6.63 -6.13 -6.19
C THR A 145 -6.77 -7.64 -6.24
N HIS A 146 -5.82 -8.34 -6.86
CA HIS A 146 -5.81 -9.80 -6.86
C HIS A 146 -5.62 -10.35 -5.45
N TRP A 147 -4.75 -9.78 -4.62
CA TRP A 147 -4.50 -10.29 -3.27
C TRP A 147 -5.75 -10.29 -2.38
N ALA A 148 -6.65 -9.33 -2.61
CA ALA A 148 -7.93 -9.24 -1.92
C ALA A 148 -8.97 -10.27 -2.42
N ALA A 149 -8.84 -10.75 -3.65
CA ALA A 149 -9.81 -11.63 -4.32
C ALA A 149 -9.32 -13.09 -4.42
N ASP A 150 -8.11 -13.28 -4.95
CA ASP A 150 -7.41 -14.54 -5.17
C ASP A 150 -5.90 -14.36 -4.92
N ARG A 151 -5.44 -14.92 -3.79
CA ARG A 151 -4.02 -14.84 -3.40
C ARG A 151 -3.11 -15.61 -4.35
N GLU A 152 -3.56 -16.72 -4.93
CA GLU A 152 -2.73 -17.52 -5.85
C GLU A 152 -2.50 -16.75 -7.15
N GLU A 153 -3.55 -16.10 -7.67
CA GLU A 153 -3.44 -15.24 -8.85
C GLU A 153 -2.51 -14.05 -8.60
N ALA A 154 -2.60 -13.43 -7.42
CA ALA A 154 -1.71 -12.34 -7.03
C ALA A 154 -0.25 -12.76 -6.95
N VAL A 155 0.03 -13.95 -6.38
CA VAL A 155 1.38 -14.52 -6.36
C VAL A 155 1.86 -14.77 -7.79
N ALA A 156 1.07 -15.45 -8.62
CA ALA A 156 1.42 -15.71 -10.01
C ALA A 156 1.67 -14.42 -10.83
N LEU A 157 0.97 -13.32 -10.51
CA LEU A 157 1.24 -12.01 -11.10
C LEU A 157 2.63 -11.48 -10.71
N VAL A 158 2.98 -11.57 -9.43
CA VAL A 158 4.33 -11.20 -8.95
C VAL A 158 5.40 -12.05 -9.64
N GLU A 159 5.20 -13.37 -9.73
CA GLU A 159 6.13 -14.31 -10.41
C GLU A 159 6.40 -13.93 -11.86
N ARG A 160 5.33 -13.62 -12.61
CA ARG A 160 5.45 -13.19 -14.02
C ARG A 160 6.19 -11.86 -14.13
N ALA A 161 5.91 -10.92 -13.24
CA ALA A 161 6.53 -9.60 -13.28
C ALA A 161 8.04 -9.64 -12.94
N VAL A 162 8.46 -10.49 -12.01
CA VAL A 162 9.89 -10.59 -11.64
C VAL A 162 10.72 -11.34 -12.70
N ALA A 163 10.08 -12.12 -13.57
CA ALA A 163 10.78 -12.93 -14.58
C ALA A 163 11.58 -12.08 -15.60
N GLY A 164 11.17 -10.84 -15.86
CA GLY A 164 11.89 -9.90 -16.74
C GLY A 164 13.09 -9.21 -16.07
N GLY A 165 13.15 -9.22 -14.73
CA GLY A 165 14.24 -8.61 -13.96
C GLY A 165 14.13 -7.09 -13.77
N GLU A 166 13.09 -6.43 -14.29
CA GLU A 166 12.79 -5.01 -14.05
C GLU A 166 12.16 -4.76 -12.67
N TYR A 167 11.78 -5.83 -11.98
CA TYR A 167 11.14 -5.81 -10.68
C TYR A 167 11.72 -6.88 -9.75
N THR A 168 11.70 -6.61 -8.46
CA THR A 168 11.81 -7.63 -7.43
C THR A 168 10.47 -7.87 -6.74
N ALA A 169 10.25 -9.09 -6.24
CA ALA A 169 9.03 -9.40 -5.48
C ALA A 169 8.87 -8.46 -4.27
N HIS A 170 9.99 -8.10 -3.63
CA HIS A 170 10.03 -7.16 -2.52
C HIS A 170 9.50 -5.77 -2.90
N GLU A 171 9.97 -5.20 -4.02
CA GLU A 171 9.50 -3.90 -4.49
C GLU A 171 8.00 -3.92 -4.80
N ILE A 172 7.53 -4.97 -5.49
CA ILE A 172 6.10 -5.08 -5.86
C ILE A 172 5.23 -5.20 -4.60
N LEU A 173 5.64 -6.01 -3.62
CA LEU A 173 4.90 -6.18 -2.37
C LEU A 173 4.96 -4.94 -1.48
N ASP A 174 6.08 -4.21 -1.46
CA ASP A 174 6.19 -2.93 -0.76
C ASP A 174 5.27 -1.89 -1.40
N GLU A 175 5.24 -1.78 -2.72
CA GLU A 175 4.31 -0.89 -3.44
C GLU A 175 2.84 -1.27 -3.15
N ALA A 176 2.49 -2.55 -3.26
CA ALA A 176 1.13 -3.02 -2.95
C ALA A 176 0.75 -2.75 -1.48
N THR A 177 1.71 -2.84 -0.56
CA THR A 177 1.51 -2.49 0.86
C THR A 177 1.22 -0.99 0.98
N ASP A 178 2.00 -0.14 0.33
CA ASP A 178 1.84 1.31 0.37
C ASP A 178 0.51 1.75 -0.27
N VAL A 179 0.11 1.16 -1.39
CA VAL A 179 -1.22 1.38 -2.00
C VAL A 179 -2.34 1.02 -1.03
N ALA A 180 -2.24 -0.12 -0.33
CA ALA A 180 -3.24 -0.52 0.65
C ALA A 180 -3.29 0.43 1.86
N VAL A 181 -2.12 0.86 2.37
CA VAL A 181 -2.02 1.84 3.46
C VAL A 181 -2.66 3.17 3.04
N LEU A 182 -2.32 3.66 1.84
CA LEU A 182 -2.87 4.90 1.29
C LEU A 182 -4.38 4.82 1.13
N ALA A 183 -4.92 3.72 0.58
CA ALA A 183 -6.35 3.50 0.45
C ALA A 183 -7.07 3.54 1.82
N GLY A 184 -6.48 2.94 2.86
CA GLY A 184 -7.02 3.02 4.21
C GLY A 184 -7.00 4.44 4.79
N VAL A 185 -5.92 5.20 4.56
CA VAL A 185 -5.83 6.60 4.97
C VAL A 185 -6.84 7.49 4.22
N LEU A 186 -7.04 7.27 2.91
CA LEU A 186 -8.02 8.00 2.12
C LEU A 186 -9.45 7.70 2.60
N ALA A 187 -9.76 6.43 2.92
CA ALA A 187 -11.05 6.10 3.51
C ALA A 187 -11.31 6.85 4.84
N LEU A 188 -10.31 6.97 5.71
CA LEU A 188 -10.43 7.79 6.93
C LEU A 188 -10.54 9.30 6.63
N HIS A 189 -9.94 9.78 5.54
CA HIS A 189 -10.06 11.16 5.12
C HIS A 189 -11.48 11.47 4.62
N ASP A 190 -12.04 10.59 3.78
CA ASP A 190 -13.38 10.72 3.20
C ASP A 190 -14.48 10.77 4.25
N MET A 191 -14.26 10.12 5.40
CA MET A 191 -15.14 10.21 6.57
C MET A 191 -15.43 11.66 6.96
N ARG A 192 -14.47 12.59 6.84
CA ARG A 192 -14.65 14.01 7.20
C ARG A 192 -15.66 14.74 6.33
N GLY A 193 -15.90 14.24 5.12
CA GLY A 193 -16.90 14.77 4.20
C GLY A 193 -18.31 14.23 4.45
N GLN A 194 -18.45 13.22 5.33
CA GLN A 194 -19.74 12.56 5.58
C GLN A 194 -20.59 13.36 6.55
N THR A 195 -21.86 13.58 6.17
CA THR A 195 -22.88 14.20 7.02
C THR A 195 -23.71 13.18 7.78
N ASP A 196 -23.80 11.95 7.25
CA ASP A 196 -24.42 10.81 7.93
C ASP A 196 -23.38 10.08 8.79
N PRO A 197 -23.60 9.94 10.12
CA PRO A 197 -22.72 9.18 10.99
C PRO A 197 -22.54 7.72 10.58
N SER A 198 -23.55 7.10 9.96
CA SER A 198 -23.43 5.70 9.50
C SER A 198 -22.45 5.60 8.35
N ALA A 199 -22.56 6.48 7.34
CA ALA A 199 -21.56 6.59 6.27
C ALA A 199 -20.14 6.89 6.81
N ALA A 200 -20.03 7.74 7.84
CA ALA A 200 -18.75 8.00 8.51
C ALA A 200 -18.16 6.75 9.20
N ALA A 201 -19.02 5.92 9.82
CA ALA A 201 -18.62 4.65 10.41
C ALA A 201 -18.21 3.62 9.34
N GLU A 202 -18.91 3.57 8.20
CA GLU A 202 -18.55 2.72 7.07
C GLU A 202 -17.16 3.05 6.51
N CYS A 203 -16.80 4.33 6.43
CA CYS A 203 -15.44 4.76 6.08
C CYS A 203 -14.39 4.20 7.04
N CYS A 204 -14.67 4.13 8.35
CA CYS A 204 -13.76 3.53 9.33
C CYS A 204 -13.62 2.01 9.10
N LEU A 205 -14.71 1.31 8.84
CA LEU A 205 -14.67 -0.13 8.53
C LEU A 205 -13.95 -0.43 7.22
N LEU A 206 -14.12 0.43 6.20
CA LEU A 206 -13.40 0.36 4.94
C LEU A 206 -11.88 0.55 5.16
N ALA A 207 -11.50 1.53 5.98
CA ALA A 207 -10.09 1.73 6.35
C ALA A 207 -9.50 0.49 7.04
N ALA A 208 -10.24 -0.11 7.99
CA ALA A 208 -9.83 -1.33 8.67
C ALA A 208 -9.58 -2.50 7.69
N ARG A 209 -10.45 -2.66 6.68
CA ARG A 209 -10.26 -3.65 5.61
C ARG A 209 -8.95 -3.42 4.85
N HIS A 210 -8.67 -2.19 4.44
CA HIS A 210 -7.44 -1.86 3.72
C HIS A 210 -6.18 -2.07 4.57
N TYR A 211 -6.23 -1.71 5.86
CA TYR A 211 -5.12 -1.98 6.78
C TYR A 211 -4.89 -3.48 7.00
N ALA A 212 -5.93 -4.31 7.02
CA ALA A 212 -5.78 -5.76 7.10
C ALA A 212 -5.09 -6.34 5.84
N LEU A 213 -5.43 -5.82 4.65
CA LEU A 213 -4.73 -6.16 3.40
C LEU A 213 -3.26 -5.74 3.45
N ALA A 214 -2.98 -4.52 3.92
CA ALA A 214 -1.61 -4.02 4.09
C ALA A 214 -0.79 -4.92 5.04
N ILE A 215 -1.36 -5.38 6.16
CA ILE A 215 -0.69 -6.34 7.06
C ILE A 215 -0.39 -7.66 6.34
N SER A 216 -1.36 -8.19 5.60
CA SER A 216 -1.23 -9.46 4.87
C SER A 216 -0.11 -9.37 3.83
N LEU A 217 -0.06 -8.27 3.09
CA LEU A 217 1.00 -7.96 2.12
C LEU A 217 2.34 -7.77 2.84
N ALA A 218 2.45 -6.88 3.83
CA ALA A 218 3.66 -6.61 4.62
C ALA A 218 4.27 -7.86 5.30
N SER A 219 3.42 -8.86 5.58
CA SER A 219 3.81 -10.11 6.23
C SER A 219 4.15 -11.25 5.26
N ALA A 220 3.98 -11.03 3.95
CA ALA A 220 4.31 -11.99 2.92
C ALA A 220 5.81 -11.98 2.64
N ASP A 221 6.40 -13.16 2.73
CA ASP A 221 7.75 -13.48 2.26
C ASP A 221 7.57 -14.41 1.05
N LEU A 222 7.96 -13.93 -0.13
CA LEU A 222 7.90 -14.70 -1.39
C LEU A 222 9.29 -15.16 -1.85
N ASP A 223 10.26 -15.20 -0.92
CA ASP A 223 11.65 -15.58 -1.19
C ASP A 223 11.84 -17.02 -1.68
N ASP A 224 10.79 -17.84 -1.56
CA ASP A 224 10.75 -19.24 -2.00
C ASP A 224 10.35 -19.42 -3.47
N ILE A 225 10.03 -18.34 -4.21
CA ILE A 225 9.64 -18.44 -5.63
C ILE A 225 10.87 -18.49 -6.55
N ARG A 226 11.69 -19.53 -6.42
CA ARG A 226 12.79 -19.83 -7.36
C ARG A 226 12.58 -21.14 -8.09
#